data_AF-A0A970QY57-F1
#
_entry.id   AF-A0A970QY57-F1
#
_cell.length_a   1.000
_cell.length_b   1.000
_cell.length_c   1.000
_cell.angle_alpha   90.00
_cell.angle_beta   90.00
_cell.angle_gamma   90.00
#
_symmetry.space_group_name_H-M   'P 1'
#
loop_
_entity.id
_entity.type
_entity.pdbx_description
1 polymer ?
#
loop_
_entity_poly.entity_id
_entity_poly.type
_entity_poly.pdbx_seq_one_letter_code
_entity_poly.pdbx_strand_id
1 'polypeptide(L)'
;MAYMPLDKSKLYLDRTKMTKIYDLSNPWGVDTPLWPFPGARQDLQFPRGQYLGRFHKRTMTYTGTLHAGTHMDAPNHVLHEEEV
;
A
#
# COMPACT_ATOMS: atom_id res chain seq x y z
N MET A 1 27.97 -16.85 -13.92
CA MET A 1 27.27 -18.08 -13.54
C MET A 1 27.33 -18.21 -12.03
N ALA A 2 26.26 -17.86 -11.32
CA ALA A 2 26.21 -18.09 -9.87
C ALA A 2 25.85 -19.55 -9.63
N TYR A 3 26.74 -20.29 -8.96
CA TYR A 3 26.49 -21.67 -8.53
C TYR A 3 25.32 -21.67 -7.53
N MET A 4 24.21 -22.34 -7.89
CA MET A 4 23.11 -22.62 -6.98
C MET A 4 23.06 -24.12 -6.68
N PRO A 5 23.15 -24.55 -5.41
CA PRO A 5 23.05 -25.96 -5.05
C PRO A 5 21.63 -26.51 -5.31
N LEU A 6 21.58 -27.78 -5.71
CA LEU A 6 20.41 -28.49 -6.23
C LEU A 6 19.35 -28.88 -5.18
N ASP A 7 19.65 -28.86 -3.88
CA ASP A 7 18.69 -29.21 -2.83
C ASP A 7 18.31 -27.99 -1.97
N LYS A 8 17.30 -27.24 -2.44
CA LYS A 8 16.68 -26.15 -1.70
C LYS A 8 15.60 -26.62 -0.72
N SER A 9 15.17 -27.89 -0.79
CA SER A 9 13.93 -28.34 -0.15
C SER A 9 13.96 -28.19 1.38
N LYS A 10 15.10 -28.42 2.04
CA LYS A 10 15.19 -28.40 3.50
C LYS A 10 15.41 -27.02 4.13
N LEU A 11 15.89 -26.03 3.36
CA LEU A 11 16.18 -24.69 3.87
C LEU A 11 14.92 -23.79 3.90
N TYR A 12 13.97 -24.04 3.01
CA TYR A 12 12.69 -23.29 2.93
C TYR A 12 11.50 -24.00 3.60
N LEU A 13 11.70 -25.20 4.17
CA LEU A 13 10.66 -25.93 4.92
C LEU A 13 10.81 -25.80 6.44
N ASP A 14 11.98 -25.40 6.94
CA ASP A 14 12.20 -25.11 8.35
C ASP A 14 11.82 -23.66 8.66
N ARG A 15 10.57 -23.46 9.09
CA ARG A 15 10.00 -22.13 9.43
C ARG A 15 10.76 -21.40 10.54
N THR A 16 11.63 -22.07 11.29
CA THR A 16 12.46 -21.43 12.33
C THR A 16 13.70 -20.74 11.78
N LYS A 17 14.16 -21.14 10.59
CA LYS A 17 15.37 -20.61 9.93
C LYS A 17 15.08 -19.66 8.77
N MET A 18 13.81 -19.51 8.39
CA MET A 18 13.41 -18.60 7.33
C MET A 18 13.37 -17.16 7.80
N THR A 19 13.79 -16.23 6.94
CA THR A 19 13.55 -14.80 7.13
C THR A 19 12.06 -14.54 7.25
N LYS A 20 11.67 -13.85 8.33
CA LYS A 20 10.28 -13.48 8.56
C LYS A 20 9.97 -12.19 7.81
N ILE A 21 8.85 -12.19 7.10
CA ILE A 21 8.28 -10.99 6.48
C ILE A 21 7.13 -10.56 7.38
N TYR A 22 7.17 -9.31 7.83
CA TYR A 22 6.12 -8.71 8.64
C TYR A 22 5.43 -7.63 7.82
N ASP A 23 4.10 -7.66 7.83
CA ASP A 23 3.29 -6.57 7.28
C ASP A 23 3.18 -5.44 8.32
N LEU A 24 3.62 -4.25 7.94
CA LEU A 24 3.55 -3.03 8.76
C LEU A 24 2.49 -2.05 8.22
N SER A 25 1.68 -2.50 7.26
CA SER A 25 0.63 -1.71 6.62
C SER A 25 -0.64 -1.76 7.45
N ASN A 26 -1.35 -0.64 7.51
CA ASN A 26 -2.73 -0.63 7.98
C ASN A 26 -3.67 -1.04 6.82
N PRO A 27 -4.84 -1.64 7.11
CA PRO A 27 -5.89 -1.79 6.12
C PRO A 27 -6.22 -0.44 5.46
N TRP A 28 -6.38 -0.46 4.14
CA TRP A 28 -6.63 0.75 3.34
C TRP A 28 -7.89 0.57 2.48
N GLY A 29 -8.70 1.61 2.41
CA GLY A 29 -9.99 1.59 1.73
C GLY A 29 -10.94 2.70 2.19
N VAL A 30 -12.24 2.43 2.02
CA VAL A 30 -13.31 3.31 2.52
C VAL A 30 -13.11 3.55 4.01
N ASP A 31 -13.33 4.79 4.45
CA ASP A 31 -13.18 5.24 5.85
C ASP A 31 -11.75 5.18 6.41
N THR A 32 -10.72 5.03 5.56
CA THR A 32 -9.33 5.22 6.00
C THR A 32 -9.19 6.60 6.66
N PRO A 33 -8.78 6.67 7.93
CA PRO A 33 -8.67 7.95 8.61
C PRO A 33 -7.59 8.81 7.94
N LEU A 34 -7.92 10.07 7.71
CA LEU A 34 -7.00 11.05 7.16
C LEU A 34 -6.53 11.99 8.27
N TRP A 35 -5.32 12.53 8.12
CA TRP A 35 -4.82 13.56 9.02
C TRP A 35 -5.76 14.78 8.99
N PRO A 36 -6.20 15.31 10.16
CA PRO A 36 -7.11 16.44 10.24
C PRO A 36 -6.38 17.71 9.81
N PHE A 37 -6.44 18.03 8.52
CA PHE A 37 -5.80 19.20 7.95
C PHE A 37 -6.80 20.37 7.87
N PRO A 38 -6.40 21.60 8.24
CA PRO A 38 -7.24 22.77 8.05
C PRO A 38 -7.39 23.08 6.55
N GLY A 39 -8.55 22.72 5.98
CA GLY A 39 -8.88 22.94 4.58
C GLY A 39 -9.76 21.84 4.01
N ALA A 40 -10.17 21.99 2.74
CA ALA A 40 -10.95 20.97 2.05
C ALA A 40 -10.05 19.79 1.68
N ARG A 41 -9.92 18.80 2.57
CA ARG A 41 -9.46 17.46 2.17
C ARG A 41 -10.68 16.60 1.90
N GLN A 42 -10.72 16.02 0.71
CA GLN A 42 -11.74 15.05 0.35
C GLN A 42 -11.34 13.67 0.90
N ASP A 43 -12.31 12.94 1.45
CA ASP A 43 -12.11 11.54 1.82
C ASP A 43 -11.75 10.69 0.61
N LEU A 44 -11.16 9.53 0.87
CA LEU A 44 -10.86 8.57 -0.19
C LEU A 44 -12.16 8.10 -0.86
N GLN A 45 -12.22 8.25 -2.18
CA GLN A 45 -13.36 7.84 -2.98
C GLN A 45 -13.07 6.55 -3.72
N PHE A 46 -14.06 5.66 -3.74
CA PHE A 46 -13.94 4.31 -4.28
C PHE A 46 -15.11 3.94 -5.20
N PRO A 47 -15.35 4.70 -6.30
CA PRO A 47 -16.45 4.39 -7.21
C PRO A 47 -16.25 3.02 -7.87
N ARG A 48 -17.33 2.24 -7.89
CA ARG A 48 -17.36 0.91 -8.49
C ARG A 48 -17.47 1.04 -10.02
N GLY A 49 -16.60 0.34 -10.73
CA GLY A 49 -16.67 0.22 -12.19
C GLY A 49 -17.54 -0.97 -12.60
N GLN A 50 -16.98 -2.18 -12.53
CA GLN A 50 -17.66 -3.41 -12.89
C GLN A 50 -18.08 -4.18 -11.63
N TYR A 51 -19.24 -4.84 -11.70
CA TYR A 51 -19.75 -5.70 -10.63
C TYR A 51 -19.89 -7.16 -11.09
N LEU A 52 -19.70 -8.06 -10.13
CA LEU A 52 -19.57 -9.49 -10.35
C LEU A 52 -20.76 -10.09 -11.11
N GLY A 53 -21.99 -9.70 -10.75
CA GLY A 53 -23.21 -10.27 -11.32
C GLY A 53 -23.42 -10.02 -12.82
N ARG A 54 -22.74 -9.02 -13.42
CA ARG A 54 -22.82 -8.75 -14.86
C ARG A 54 -21.55 -9.10 -15.62
N PHE A 55 -20.38 -8.89 -15.00
CA PHE A 55 -19.10 -8.98 -15.69
C PHE A 55 -18.20 -10.12 -15.20
N HIS A 56 -18.65 -10.90 -14.22
CA HIS A 56 -17.84 -11.90 -13.52
C HIS A 56 -16.51 -11.33 -12.99
N LYS A 57 -16.49 -10.02 -12.74
CA LYS A 57 -15.34 -9.25 -12.25
C LYS A 57 -15.84 -8.11 -11.36
N ARG A 58 -15.07 -7.80 -10.32
CA ARG A 58 -15.26 -6.59 -9.50
C ARG A 58 -14.09 -5.65 -9.74
N THR A 59 -14.38 -4.42 -10.17
CA THR A 59 -13.38 -3.36 -10.32
C THR A 59 -13.85 -2.07 -9.66
N MET A 60 -12.89 -1.29 -9.21
CA MET A 60 -13.09 0.02 -8.62
C MET A 60 -11.99 0.95 -9.11
N THR A 61 -12.32 2.21 -9.31
CA THR A 61 -11.32 3.28 -9.37
C THR A 61 -11.20 3.89 -7.97
N TYR A 62 -10.07 4.52 -7.68
CA TYR A 62 -9.90 5.28 -6.45
C TYR A 62 -9.42 6.69 -6.75
N THR A 63 -9.90 7.65 -5.97
CA THR A 63 -9.41 9.02 -5.92
C THR A 63 -9.08 9.32 -4.47
N GLY A 64 -7.91 9.90 -4.22
CA GLY A 64 -7.47 10.18 -2.86
C GLY A 64 -6.25 11.10 -2.80
N THR A 65 -5.75 11.28 -1.59
CA THR A 65 -4.48 11.98 -1.34
C THR A 65 -3.33 10.99 -1.21
N LEU A 66 -2.11 11.43 -1.53
CA LEU A 66 -0.89 10.65 -1.32
C LEU A 66 -0.61 10.41 0.18
N HIS A 67 -1.11 11.29 1.05
CA HIS A 67 -0.93 11.22 2.50
C HIS A 67 -2.12 10.57 3.19
N ALA A 68 -2.38 9.31 2.87
CA ALA A 68 -3.50 8.53 3.41
C ALA A 68 -3.04 7.16 3.95
N GLY A 69 -3.46 6.81 5.16
CA GLY A 69 -3.09 5.55 5.81
C GLY A 69 -1.57 5.38 5.96
N THR A 70 -1.08 4.13 5.86
CA THR A 70 0.37 3.86 5.76
C THR A 70 0.87 4.35 4.40
N HIS A 71 1.68 5.42 4.39
CA HIS A 71 2.20 6.07 3.18
C HIS A 71 3.69 6.44 3.33
N MET A 72 4.26 7.05 2.28
CA MET A 72 5.63 7.57 2.28
C MET A 72 5.62 9.04 1.87
N ASP A 73 6.39 9.84 2.60
CA ASP A 73 6.66 11.23 2.24
C ASP A 73 7.94 11.31 1.42
N ALA A 74 7.87 11.95 0.26
CA ALA A 74 9.04 12.23 -0.56
C ALA A 74 9.82 13.45 -0.02
N PRO A 75 11.11 13.65 -0.36
CA PRO A 75 11.88 14.80 0.10
C PRO A 75 11.22 16.15 -0.23
N ASN A 76 10.63 16.28 -1.42
CA ASN A 76 9.93 17.49 -1.85
C ASN A 76 8.49 17.61 -1.29
N HIS A 77 8.13 16.81 -0.27
CA HIS A 77 6.81 16.86 0.35
C HIS A 77 6.59 18.18 1.11
N VAL A 78 7.64 18.71 1.71
CA VAL A 78 7.63 19.97 2.47
C VAL A 78 8.72 20.86 1.87
N LEU A 79 8.39 22.12 1.60
CA LEU A 79 9.37 23.11 1.20
C LEU A 79 10.20 23.52 2.41
N HIS A 80 11.51 23.59 2.24
CA HIS A 80 12.37 24.18 3.26
C HIS A 80 12.20 25.71 3.28
N GLU A 81 12.45 26.36 4.43
CA GLU A 81 12.31 27.82 4.57
C GLU A 81 13.13 28.60 3.53
N GLU A 82 14.23 28.02 3.04
CA GLU A 82 15.10 28.60 2.01
C GLU A 82 14.49 28.55 0.59
N GLU A 83 13.41 27.81 0.39
CA GLU A 83 12.75 27.56 -0.90
C GLU A 83 11.39 28.29 -1.05
N VAL A 84 11.02 29.13 -0.07
CA VAL A 84 9.73 29.86 0.01
C VAL A 84 9.90 31.36 -0.19
#